data_AF-A0A979FNL1-F1
#
_entry.id   AF-A0A979FNL1-F1
#
_cell.length_a   1.000
_cell.length_b   1.000
_cell.length_c   1.000
_cell.angle_alpha   90.00
_cell.angle_beta   90.00
_cell.angle_gamma   90.00
#
_symmetry.space_group_name_H-M   'P 1'
#
loop_
_entity.id
_entity.type
_entity.pdbx_description
1 polymer ?
#
loop_
_entity_poly.entity_id
_entity_poly.type
_entity_poly.pdbx_seq_one_letter_code
_entity_poly.pdbx_strand_id
1 'polypeptide(L)'
;MAPNPYTTCEICEEAFTSETHKPLVLPCGHTYCHKCLLRLKKEELWCPKCRKKHAVEISTLPVCYQLIPKDSADAVIEEVDDEEEEEEDEEQVCSEHNTVYSHWCYACKCQLCHQCFHPKHVACSVTPLDFLFKEKCPEMRRTQENIVPDISEKKKWLQKQMEKNNENRTVLNDLLETVNKMQKDLEDEKGYLSAAVHQLDSDFTACYALAKQPLTSDQTQQILTVYTRLHKLTETAKKFNKPSIKNLCNFAKVLEETEDDGPIESEKDFGIRYIKSNFCNPFCGDSEWLIENDLQAFTAYHTLVNDPCLRPFEVMFRSNGAPSEAINNMGPMLPFMAEASRCLSLHLLHSFWQPCTPNSSPSIDDASLEPLLNSPHSEKLRHFLGCVSHGSLVKLKRAELYTLGLHILSPAFVATINSLLYPTSAVVHFCIGRGVRQQQLPPLATSLYTCSACHLHLPDVADGDVAWVCGVVQALIPHSYHHHRADSLCLPRCQLTMPGLRRLLAETARLKLTADVCCQHDSLLLAHRNPIIKYADSLSITLSFSIQL
;
A
#
# COMPACT_ATOMS: atom_id res chain seq x y z
N MET A 1 37.61 24.03 7.57
CA MET A 1 38.49 22.85 7.43
C MET A 1 39.48 22.91 8.57
N ALA A 2 39.55 21.88 9.41
CA ALA A 2 40.60 21.79 10.43
C ALA A 2 41.95 21.60 9.71
N PRO A 3 43.02 22.32 10.08
CA PRO A 3 44.31 22.15 9.45
C PRO A 3 44.81 20.71 9.67
N ASN A 4 45.39 20.11 8.63
CA ASN A 4 45.97 18.78 8.69
C ASN A 4 46.99 18.73 9.86
N PRO A 5 46.82 17.83 10.87
CA PRO A 5 47.64 17.84 12.07
C PRO A 5 49.13 17.59 11.82
N TYR A 6 49.50 17.15 10.62
CA TYR A 6 50.89 16.90 10.23
C TYR A 6 51.61 18.12 9.63
N THR A 7 50.91 19.18 9.22
CA THR A 7 51.51 20.38 8.59
C THR A 7 51.54 21.61 9.51
N THR A 8 51.19 21.44 10.78
CA THR A 8 51.18 22.49 11.81
C THR A 8 52.11 22.16 12.98
N CYS A 9 52.66 23.19 13.61
CA CYS A 9 53.50 23.03 14.80
C CYS A 9 52.64 22.69 16.04
N GLU A 10 52.93 21.58 16.74
CA GLU A 10 52.17 21.17 17.95
C GLU A 10 52.27 22.15 19.14
N ILE A 11 53.13 23.18 19.08
CA ILE A 11 53.29 24.17 20.16
C ILE A 11 52.49 25.45 19.90
N CYS A 12 52.53 25.97 18.67
CA CYS A 12 51.84 27.22 18.33
C CYS A 12 50.61 27.00 17.45
N GLU A 13 50.39 25.77 16.98
CA GLU A 13 49.29 25.36 16.09
C GLU A 13 49.29 26.10 14.74
N GLU A 14 50.35 26.87 14.44
CA GLU A 14 50.54 27.56 13.16
C GLU A 14 51.11 26.61 12.09
N ALA A 15 50.70 26.79 10.83
CA ALA A 15 51.19 26.03 9.69
C ALA A 15 52.69 26.26 9.46
N PHE A 16 53.40 25.22 9.05
CA PHE A 16 54.81 25.32 8.72
C PHE A 16 55.01 26.16 7.44
N THR A 17 56.02 27.03 7.45
CA THR A 17 56.36 27.89 6.31
C THR A 17 57.87 27.90 6.07
N SER A 18 58.28 28.24 4.85
CA SER A 18 59.69 28.30 4.44
C SER A 18 60.46 29.44 5.11
N GLU A 19 59.80 30.41 5.74
CA GLU A 19 60.45 31.60 6.31
C GLU A 19 60.42 31.60 7.85
N THR A 20 59.23 31.84 8.44
CA THR A 20 59.08 32.14 9.87
C THR A 20 58.69 30.92 10.70
N HIS A 21 58.07 29.92 10.08
CA HIS A 21 57.62 28.68 10.69
C HIS A 21 58.33 27.46 10.10
N LYS A 22 59.65 27.54 9.95
CA LYS A 22 60.47 26.43 9.42
C LYS A 22 60.36 25.17 10.30
N PRO A 23 59.92 24.02 9.77
CA PRO A 23 59.80 22.77 10.52
C PRO A 23 61.17 22.15 10.78
N LEU A 24 61.63 22.13 12.04
CA LEU A 24 62.92 21.56 12.43
C LEU A 24 62.74 20.25 13.18
N VAL A 25 63.49 19.22 12.75
CA VAL A 25 63.38 17.86 13.30
C VAL A 25 64.41 17.66 14.40
N LEU A 26 63.95 17.34 15.61
CA LEU A 26 64.83 16.96 16.72
C LEU A 26 65.44 15.57 16.48
N PRO A 27 66.57 15.21 17.13
CA PRO A 27 67.16 13.87 17.03
C PRO A 27 66.23 12.71 17.45
N CYS A 28 65.14 13.00 18.16
CA CYS A 28 64.10 12.03 18.50
C CYS A 28 63.01 11.85 17.43
N GLY A 29 63.09 12.56 16.31
CA GLY A 29 62.13 12.49 15.19
C GLY A 29 60.92 13.41 15.30
N HIS A 30 60.77 14.17 16.39
CA HIS A 30 59.67 15.13 16.54
C HIS A 30 60.01 16.49 15.91
N THR A 31 59.01 17.12 15.29
CA THR A 31 59.18 18.35 14.52
C THR A 31 58.44 19.52 15.15
N TYR A 32 59.12 20.66 15.25
CA TYR A 32 58.52 21.91 15.73
C TYR A 32 59.04 23.10 14.92
N CYS A 33 58.31 24.21 14.91
CA CYS A 33 58.76 25.37 14.16
C CYS A 33 59.98 26.01 14.84
N HIS A 34 60.88 26.59 14.03
CA HIS A 34 62.09 27.28 14.50
C HIS A 34 61.80 28.30 15.62
N LYS A 35 60.73 29.08 15.48
CA LYS A 35 60.30 30.07 16.47
C LYS A 35 59.94 29.43 17.83
N CYS A 36 59.33 28.25 17.83
CA CYS A 36 58.99 27.55 19.07
C CYS A 36 60.20 26.86 19.70
N LEU A 37 61.11 26.29 18.90
CA LEU A 37 62.35 25.73 19.45
C LEU A 37 63.23 26.81 20.11
N LEU A 38 63.32 28.01 19.53
CA LEU A 38 64.02 29.14 20.14
C LEU A 38 63.42 29.53 21.50
N ARG A 39 62.09 29.50 21.66
CA ARG A 39 61.42 29.77 22.94
C ARG A 39 61.68 28.68 23.99
N LEU A 40 61.88 27.45 23.54
CA LEU A 40 62.12 26.30 24.42
C LEU A 40 63.58 26.16 24.85
N LYS A 41 64.53 26.74 24.09
CA LYS A 41 65.95 26.69 24.43
C LYS A 41 66.29 27.73 25.51
N LYS A 42 66.40 27.26 26.75
CA LYS A 42 66.99 28.03 27.86
C LYS A 42 68.49 27.77 27.98
N GLU A 43 68.86 26.51 28.20
CA GLU A 43 70.26 26.04 28.27
C GLU A 43 70.44 24.70 27.51
N GLU A 44 69.47 23.79 27.62
CA GLU A 44 69.39 22.54 26.85
C GLU A 44 68.06 22.48 26.08
N LEU A 45 68.06 21.87 24.89
CA LEU A 45 66.83 21.70 24.08
C LEU A 45 66.11 20.42 24.51
N TRP A 46 64.88 20.54 25.00
CA TRP A 46 64.05 19.38 25.37
C TRP A 46 62.88 19.21 24.39
N CYS A 47 62.54 17.96 24.06
CA CYS A 47 61.38 17.66 23.23
C CYS A 47 60.08 17.66 24.08
N PRO A 48 59.08 18.50 23.79
CA PRO A 48 57.80 18.50 24.52
C PRO A 48 57.08 17.15 24.55
N LYS A 49 57.13 16.40 23.44
CA LYS A 49 56.37 15.16 23.25
C LYS A 49 57.00 13.95 23.95
N CYS A 50 58.30 13.72 23.76
CA CYS A 50 58.98 12.55 24.34
C CYS A 50 59.86 12.87 25.55
N ARG A 51 59.96 14.15 25.93
CA ARG A 51 60.74 14.67 27.08
C ARG A 51 62.25 14.38 27.05
N LYS A 52 62.78 13.94 25.91
CA LYS A 52 64.22 13.70 25.71
C LYS A 52 64.97 15.03 25.58
N LYS A 53 66.16 15.08 26.17
CA LYS A 53 67.09 16.21 26.08
C LYS A 53 68.02 16.04 24.89
N HIS A 54 68.32 17.14 24.22
CA HIS A 54 69.17 17.19 23.04
C HIS A 54 70.20 18.32 23.22
N ALA A 55 71.48 17.95 23.29
CA ALA A 55 72.60 18.89 23.29
C ALA A 55 72.97 19.27 21.85
N VAL A 56 72.07 19.97 21.16
CA VAL A 56 72.21 20.36 19.76
C VAL A 56 71.90 21.85 19.59
N GLU A 57 72.63 22.50 18.68
CA GLU A 57 72.33 23.86 18.27
C GLU A 57 71.11 23.89 17.35
N ILE A 58 70.19 24.84 17.54
CA ILE A 58 68.95 24.88 16.74
C ILE A 58 69.26 25.11 15.26
N SER A 59 70.30 25.88 14.95
CA SER A 59 70.75 26.16 13.60
C SER A 59 71.27 24.94 12.85
N THR A 60 71.60 23.85 13.55
CA THR A 60 72.12 22.61 12.94
C THR A 60 71.05 21.54 12.77
N LEU A 61 69.82 21.80 13.22
CA LEU A 61 68.70 20.87 13.04
C LEU A 61 68.25 20.85 11.57
N PRO A 62 67.98 19.66 11.00
CA PRO A 62 67.50 19.55 9.63
C PRO A 62 66.07 20.10 9.50
N VAL A 63 65.82 20.77 8.38
CA VAL A 63 64.48 21.26 7.98
C VAL A 63 63.74 20.13 7.27
N CYS A 64 62.49 19.87 7.66
CA CYS A 64 61.63 18.90 6.98
C CYS A 64 60.72 19.59 5.95
N TYR A 65 61.21 19.79 4.74
CA TYR A 65 60.50 20.52 3.69
C TYR A 65 59.16 19.89 3.27
N GLN A 66 59.00 18.57 3.45
CA GLN A 66 57.74 17.85 3.15
C GLN A 66 56.56 18.28 4.04
N LEU A 67 56.82 18.93 5.19
CA LEU A 67 55.76 19.39 6.10
C LEU A 67 55.32 20.83 5.81
N ILE A 68 56.01 21.53 4.91
CA ILE A 68 55.59 22.85 4.44
C ILE A 68 54.49 22.61 3.39
N PRO A 69 53.26 23.09 3.62
CA PRO A 69 52.18 22.94 2.64
C PRO A 69 52.64 23.48 1.28
N LYS A 70 52.59 22.62 0.26
CA LYS A 70 52.50 23.06 -1.13
C LYS A 70 51.10 23.69 -1.26
N ASP A 71 50.98 24.76 -2.05
CA ASP A 71 49.72 25.47 -2.37
C ASP A 71 49.49 26.78 -1.60
N SER A 72 49.93 27.88 -2.21
CA SER A 72 49.15 29.11 -2.21
C SER A 72 48.19 29.07 -3.40
N ALA A 73 46.89 28.97 -3.09
CA ALA A 73 45.72 29.24 -3.93
C ALA A 73 45.52 28.41 -5.22
N ASP A 74 44.33 27.80 -5.29
CA ASP A 74 43.71 27.10 -6.44
C ASP A 74 44.25 25.70 -6.79
N ALA A 75 43.85 24.71 -5.97
CA ALA A 75 43.71 23.32 -6.43
C ALA A 75 42.37 22.76 -5.93
N VAL A 76 41.49 22.57 -6.91
CA VAL A 76 40.24 21.81 -6.81
C VAL A 76 40.61 20.37 -6.43
N ILE A 77 39.82 19.77 -5.54
CA ILE A 77 39.91 18.35 -5.24
C ILE A 77 39.49 17.61 -6.51
N GLU A 78 40.46 17.10 -7.28
CA GLU A 78 40.21 16.05 -8.24
C GLU A 78 40.46 14.70 -7.57
N GLU A 79 39.51 13.80 -7.76
CA GLU A 79 39.56 12.42 -7.33
C GLU A 79 40.71 11.74 -8.07
N VAL A 80 41.66 11.16 -7.33
CA VAL A 80 42.82 10.48 -7.91
C VAL A 80 42.38 9.10 -8.37
N ASP A 81 42.15 8.98 -9.69
CA ASP A 81 42.22 7.71 -10.41
C ASP A 81 43.68 7.24 -10.44
N ASP A 82 43.86 5.93 -10.22
CA ASP A 82 45.14 5.23 -10.23
C ASP A 82 45.75 5.23 -11.65
N GLU A 83 46.61 6.20 -11.97
CA GLU A 83 47.64 6.06 -13.01
C GLU A 83 49.00 6.46 -12.43
N GLU A 84 49.96 5.53 -12.50
CA GLU A 84 51.34 5.71 -12.04
C GLU A 84 52.03 6.78 -12.91
N GLU A 85 52.00 8.05 -12.49
CA GLU A 85 52.87 9.09 -13.03
C GLU A 85 54.30 8.89 -12.48
N GLU A 86 55.24 8.64 -13.39
CA GLU A 86 56.67 8.64 -13.10
C GLU A 86 57.08 10.06 -12.65
N GLU A 87 57.27 10.29 -11.35
CA GLU A 87 57.80 11.55 -10.82
C GLU A 87 59.21 11.79 -11.41
N GLU A 88 59.36 12.85 -12.23
CA GLU A 88 60.67 13.34 -12.65
C GLU A 88 61.42 13.94 -11.43
N ASP A 89 62.33 13.17 -10.83
CA ASP A 89 63.17 13.60 -9.71
C ASP A 89 63.96 14.89 -10.07
N GLU A 90 63.61 16.04 -9.48
CA GLU A 90 64.40 17.26 -9.59
C GLU A 90 65.83 17.05 -9.04
N GLU A 91 66.82 17.03 -9.94
CA GLU A 91 68.23 16.79 -9.57
C GLU A 91 68.75 17.84 -8.58
N GLN A 92 69.08 17.41 -7.35
CA GLN A 92 69.63 18.27 -6.32
C GLN A 92 71.05 18.75 -6.70
N VAL A 93 71.21 20.06 -6.90
CA VAL A 93 72.48 20.71 -7.27
C VAL A 93 73.17 21.39 -6.09
N CYS A 94 74.50 21.40 -6.11
CA CYS A 94 75.33 22.09 -5.12
C CYS A 94 75.15 23.60 -5.20
N SER A 95 74.71 24.22 -4.11
CA SER A 95 74.47 25.67 -4.02
C SER A 95 75.69 26.56 -4.34
N GLU A 96 76.92 26.07 -4.15
CA GLU A 96 78.14 26.83 -4.43
C GLU A 96 78.65 26.66 -5.87
N HIS A 97 78.45 25.47 -6.45
CA HIS A 97 79.07 25.09 -7.74
C HIS A 97 78.06 24.80 -8.84
N ASN A 98 76.76 24.88 -8.53
CA ASN A 98 75.61 24.59 -9.39
C ASN A 98 75.75 23.29 -10.20
N THR A 99 76.33 22.26 -9.57
CA THR A 99 76.54 20.93 -10.17
C THR A 99 75.94 19.87 -9.28
N VAL A 100 75.41 18.81 -9.89
CA VAL A 100 74.69 17.74 -9.18
C VAL A 100 75.55 17.13 -8.09
N TYR A 101 74.93 16.90 -6.94
CA TYR A 101 75.56 16.14 -5.87
C TYR A 101 75.82 14.71 -6.33
N SER A 102 77.07 14.27 -6.30
CA SER A 102 77.48 12.95 -6.80
C SER A 102 78.21 12.10 -5.76
N HIS A 103 78.54 12.68 -4.60
CA HIS A 103 79.34 12.03 -3.57
C HIS A 103 78.76 12.29 -2.17
N TRP A 104 79.04 11.41 -1.22
CA TRP A 104 78.70 11.55 0.19
C TRP A 104 79.96 11.48 1.04
N CYS A 105 80.09 12.42 1.97
CA CYS A 105 81.17 12.43 2.94
C CYS A 105 80.71 11.81 4.25
N TYR A 106 81.32 10.70 4.68
CA TYR A 106 80.98 10.06 5.96
C TYR A 106 81.44 10.87 7.17
N ALA A 107 82.58 11.54 7.05
CA ALA A 107 83.15 12.35 8.13
C ALA A 107 82.30 13.61 8.39
N CYS A 108 81.82 14.26 7.33
CA CYS A 108 81.05 15.50 7.42
C CYS A 108 79.53 15.30 7.33
N LYS A 109 79.07 14.09 7.01
CA LYS A 109 77.66 13.70 6.85
C LYS A 109 76.88 14.62 5.90
N CYS A 110 77.47 14.89 4.73
CA CYS A 110 76.87 15.78 3.72
C CYS A 110 77.07 15.26 2.29
N GLN A 111 76.19 15.70 1.39
CA GLN A 111 76.30 15.49 -0.06
C GLN A 111 77.26 16.50 -0.68
N LEU A 112 78.05 16.05 -1.65
CA LEU A 112 79.12 16.80 -2.31
C LEU A 112 78.98 16.68 -3.83
N CYS A 113 79.14 17.80 -4.54
CA CYS A 113 79.44 17.75 -5.96
C CYS A 113 80.91 17.37 -6.16
N HIS A 114 81.27 17.00 -7.38
CA HIS A 114 82.66 16.63 -7.73
C HIS A 114 83.67 17.76 -7.45
N GLN A 115 83.22 19.03 -7.46
CA GLN A 115 84.07 20.19 -7.22
C GLN A 115 84.33 20.46 -5.72
N CYS A 116 83.46 19.97 -4.82
CA CYS A 116 83.66 20.11 -3.37
C CYS A 116 84.66 19.08 -2.79
N PHE A 117 84.91 17.99 -3.51
CA PHE A 117 85.77 16.88 -3.07
C PHE A 117 87.23 17.32 -2.82
N HIS A 118 87.82 18.03 -3.78
CA HIS A 118 89.25 18.41 -3.77
C HIS A 118 89.63 19.65 -2.93
N PRO A 119 88.78 20.66 -2.70
CA PRO A 119 89.18 21.83 -1.90
C PRO A 119 88.82 21.71 -0.42
N LYS A 120 87.69 21.08 -0.08
CA LYS A 120 87.10 21.13 1.28
C LYS A 120 87.07 19.78 2.00
N HIS A 121 87.24 18.66 1.28
CA HIS A 121 87.06 17.31 1.84
C HIS A 121 88.22 16.35 1.54
N VAL A 122 89.44 16.87 1.29
CA VAL A 122 90.65 16.10 0.94
C VAL A 122 90.99 14.99 1.94
N ALA A 123 90.84 15.26 3.24
CA ALA A 123 91.16 14.30 4.30
C ALA A 123 89.94 13.50 4.78
N CYS A 124 88.78 13.66 4.14
CA CYS A 124 87.55 13.00 4.56
C CYS A 124 87.33 11.69 3.80
N SER A 125 86.70 10.72 4.45
CA SER A 125 86.21 9.52 3.76
C SER A 125 84.95 9.87 2.96
N VAL A 126 85.11 9.89 1.64
CA VAL A 126 84.05 10.24 0.68
C VAL A 126 83.77 9.03 -0.21
N THR A 127 82.51 8.79 -0.54
CA THR A 127 82.08 7.69 -1.42
C THR A 127 81.06 8.21 -2.44
N PRO A 128 81.12 7.78 -3.71
CA PRO A 128 80.12 8.17 -4.70
C PRO A 128 78.71 7.76 -4.26
N LEU A 129 77.73 8.64 -4.49
CA LEU A 129 76.33 8.39 -4.13
C LEU A 129 75.79 7.13 -4.82
N ASP A 130 76.16 6.89 -6.07
CA ASP A 130 75.78 5.68 -6.83
C ASP A 130 76.14 4.37 -6.11
N PHE A 131 77.25 4.34 -5.37
CA PHE A 131 77.67 3.17 -4.61
C PHE A 131 76.87 3.02 -3.30
N LEU A 132 76.56 4.13 -2.64
CA LEU A 132 75.71 4.15 -1.44
C LEU A 132 74.28 3.69 -1.73
N PHE A 133 73.70 4.15 -2.84
CA PHE A 133 72.40 3.69 -3.30
C PHE A 133 72.46 2.19 -3.65
N LYS A 134 73.52 1.70 -4.29
CA LYS A 134 73.66 0.27 -4.61
C LYS A 134 73.83 -0.64 -3.38
N GLU A 135 74.51 -0.21 -2.32
CA GLU A 135 74.75 -1.04 -1.13
C GLU A 135 73.63 -0.98 -0.07
N LYS A 136 72.98 0.17 0.13
CA LYS A 136 71.91 0.32 1.15
C LYS A 136 70.48 0.19 0.63
N CYS A 137 70.22 0.38 -0.66
CA CYS A 137 68.89 0.16 -1.22
C CYS A 137 68.41 -1.30 -1.17
N PRO A 138 69.24 -2.36 -1.29
CA PRO A 138 68.72 -3.73 -1.31
C PRO A 138 68.04 -4.13 0.00
N GLU A 139 68.56 -3.70 1.15
CA GLU A 139 67.99 -4.06 2.46
C GLU A 139 66.69 -3.29 2.73
N MET A 140 66.64 -2.01 2.34
CA MET A 140 65.44 -1.16 2.40
C MET A 140 64.36 -1.62 1.41
N ARG A 141 64.75 -1.97 0.17
CA ARG A 141 63.85 -2.54 -0.84
C ARG A 141 63.31 -3.88 -0.40
N ARG A 142 64.13 -4.78 0.14
CA ARG A 142 63.64 -6.07 0.67
C ARG A 142 62.66 -5.90 1.81
N THR A 143 62.86 -4.92 2.70
CA THR A 143 61.88 -4.65 3.77
C THR A 143 60.61 -4.03 3.19
N GLN A 144 60.71 -3.13 2.21
CA GLN A 144 59.57 -2.53 1.52
C GLN A 144 58.77 -3.57 0.69
N GLU A 145 59.44 -4.43 -0.07
CA GLU A 145 58.86 -5.53 -0.86
C GLU A 145 58.10 -6.55 0.00
N ASN A 146 58.53 -6.76 1.25
CA ASN A 146 57.85 -7.66 2.18
C ASN A 146 56.68 -6.99 2.93
N ILE A 147 56.74 -5.67 3.16
CA ILE A 147 55.75 -4.94 3.96
C ILE A 147 54.59 -4.41 3.09
N VAL A 148 54.89 -3.94 1.88
CA VAL A 148 53.89 -3.35 0.97
C VAL A 148 52.74 -4.30 0.63
N PRO A 149 52.95 -5.61 0.36
CA PRO A 149 51.86 -6.54 0.10
C PRO A 149 50.93 -6.73 1.31
N ASP A 150 51.47 -6.86 2.52
CA ASP A 150 50.69 -7.03 3.76
C ASP A 150 49.88 -5.76 4.10
N ILE A 151 50.46 -4.57 3.86
CA ILE A 151 49.73 -3.30 4.00
C ILE A 151 48.63 -3.18 2.95
N SER A 152 48.90 -3.55 1.69
CA SER A 152 47.91 -3.52 0.60
C SER A 152 46.73 -4.46 0.90
N GLU A 153 47.00 -5.66 1.40
CA GLU A 153 45.98 -6.64 1.76
C GLU A 153 45.13 -6.16 2.97
N LYS A 154 45.77 -5.60 3.99
CA LYS A 154 45.07 -4.97 5.13
C LYS A 154 44.23 -3.77 4.71
N LYS A 155 44.71 -2.94 3.78
CA LYS A 155 43.95 -1.80 3.22
C LYS A 155 42.68 -2.30 2.51
N LYS A 156 42.81 -3.30 1.64
CA LYS A 156 41.67 -3.94 0.95
C LYS A 156 40.67 -4.53 1.94
N TRP A 157 41.15 -5.17 3.00
CA TRP A 157 40.29 -5.73 4.04
C TRP A 157 39.51 -4.63 4.79
N LEU A 158 40.17 -3.55 5.20
CA LEU A 158 39.53 -2.43 5.88
C LEU A 158 38.48 -1.75 4.99
N GLN A 159 38.78 -1.56 3.71
CA GLN A 159 37.85 -0.97 2.75
C GLN A 159 36.58 -1.81 2.61
N LYS A 160 36.73 -3.14 2.51
CA LYS A 160 35.59 -4.08 2.50
C LYS A 160 34.77 -4.06 3.79
N GLN A 161 35.39 -3.83 4.95
CA GLN A 161 34.65 -3.68 6.21
C GLN A 161 33.90 -2.34 6.28
N MET A 162 34.47 -1.27 5.74
CA MET A 162 33.81 0.03 5.64
C MET A 162 32.57 -0.03 4.74
N GLU A 163 32.66 -0.71 3.59
CA GLU A 163 31.53 -0.96 2.70
C GLU A 163 30.39 -1.70 3.43
N LYS A 164 30.71 -2.82 4.09
CA LYS A 164 29.73 -3.57 4.90
C LYS A 164 29.11 -2.72 6.02
N ASN A 165 29.88 -1.87 6.67
CA ASN A 165 29.35 -0.99 7.70
C ASN A 165 28.43 0.09 7.13
N ASN A 166 28.71 0.58 5.92
CA ASN A 166 27.81 1.50 5.22
C ASN A 166 26.51 0.81 4.82
N GLU A 167 26.56 -0.42 4.31
CA GLU A 167 25.37 -1.24 4.02
C GLU A 167 24.54 -1.50 5.28
N ASN A 168 25.19 -1.85 6.40
CA ASN A 168 24.49 -2.02 7.67
C ASN A 168 23.83 -0.71 8.15
N ARG A 169 24.48 0.44 7.92
CA ARG A 169 23.95 1.75 8.27
C ARG A 169 22.73 2.13 7.43
N THR A 170 22.72 1.80 6.13
CA THR A 170 21.54 2.00 5.28
C THR A 170 20.37 1.15 5.75
N VAL A 171 20.60 -0.15 6.02
CA VAL A 171 19.55 -1.04 6.54
C VAL A 171 19.00 -0.54 7.88
N LEU A 172 19.86 -0.03 8.77
CA LEU A 172 19.42 0.53 10.05
C LEU A 172 18.53 1.77 9.88
N ASN A 173 18.83 2.63 8.92
CA ASN A 173 18.02 3.81 8.62
C ASN A 173 16.65 3.42 8.05
N ASP A 174 16.60 2.44 7.14
CA ASP A 174 15.34 1.94 6.56
C ASP A 174 14.45 1.30 7.65
N LEU A 175 15.06 0.58 8.59
CA LEU A 175 14.36 0.05 9.76
C LEU A 175 13.83 1.17 10.66
N LEU A 176 14.61 2.22 10.90
CA LEU A 176 14.17 3.37 11.70
C LEU A 176 12.99 4.10 11.06
N GLU A 177 13.00 4.28 9.74
CA GLU A 177 11.89 4.87 9.00
C GLU A 177 10.63 4.00 9.10
N THR A 178 10.79 2.68 8.98
CA THR A 178 9.69 1.72 9.16
C THR A 178 9.09 1.81 10.56
N VAL A 179 9.92 1.86 11.61
CA VAL A 179 9.47 1.99 13.00
C VAL A 179 8.74 3.30 13.24
N ASN A 180 9.24 4.42 12.71
CA ASN A 180 8.59 5.72 12.84
C ASN A 180 7.22 5.74 12.14
N LYS A 181 7.11 5.11 10.97
CA LYS A 181 5.83 4.93 10.28
C LYS A 181 4.85 4.12 11.13
N MET A 182 5.29 2.99 11.68
CA MET A 182 4.47 2.15 12.56
C MET A 182 4.01 2.90 13.83
N GLN A 183 4.86 3.75 14.40
CA GLN A 183 4.47 4.58 15.55
C GLN A 183 3.38 5.58 15.19
N LYS A 184 3.50 6.24 14.04
CA LYS A 184 2.49 7.17 13.55
C LYS A 184 1.15 6.48 13.30
N ASP A 185 1.16 5.34 12.61
CA ASP A 185 -0.05 4.56 12.33
C ASP A 185 -0.77 4.16 13.64
N LEU A 186 0.00 3.80 14.68
CA LEU A 186 -0.53 3.47 16.00
C LEU A 186 -1.15 4.68 16.73
N GLU A 187 -0.59 5.89 16.56
CA GLU A 187 -1.13 7.12 17.14
C GLU A 187 -2.43 7.55 16.46
N ASP A 188 -2.48 7.47 15.13
CA ASP A 188 -3.68 7.76 14.34
C ASP A 188 -4.82 6.78 14.72
N GLU A 189 -4.51 5.49 14.87
CA GLU A 189 -5.49 4.48 15.28
C GLU A 189 -5.99 4.68 16.72
N LYS A 190 -5.12 5.09 17.64
CA LYS A 190 -5.51 5.48 19.00
C LYS A 190 -6.47 6.68 18.99
N GLY A 191 -6.22 7.67 18.14
CA GLY A 191 -7.09 8.83 17.95
C GLY A 191 -8.48 8.43 17.46
N TYR A 192 -8.53 7.58 16.44
CA TYR A 192 -9.78 7.03 15.90
C TYR A 192 -10.61 6.30 16.96
N LEU A 193 -9.98 5.38 17.71
CA LEU A 193 -10.67 4.62 18.75
C LEU A 193 -11.20 5.52 19.88
N SER A 194 -10.44 6.53 20.29
CA SER A 194 -10.89 7.49 21.32
C SER A 194 -12.13 8.27 20.88
N ALA A 195 -12.15 8.73 19.62
CA ALA A 195 -13.31 9.44 19.07
C ALA A 195 -14.53 8.51 18.96
N ALA A 196 -14.32 7.27 18.53
CA ALA A 196 -15.38 6.28 18.42
C ALA A 196 -16.03 5.94 19.77
N VAL A 197 -15.22 5.79 20.84
CA VAL A 197 -15.73 5.56 22.20
C VAL A 197 -16.56 6.74 22.70
N HIS A 198 -16.11 7.98 22.48
CA HIS A 198 -16.88 9.17 22.85
C HIS A 198 -18.20 9.28 22.09
N GLN A 199 -18.20 8.96 20.80
CA GLN A 199 -19.42 8.96 20.00
C GLN A 199 -20.40 7.90 20.50
N LEU A 200 -19.92 6.71 20.84
CA LEU A 200 -20.75 5.64 21.39
C LEU A 200 -21.39 6.02 22.72
N ASP A 201 -20.67 6.69 23.61
CA ASP A 201 -21.19 7.14 24.90
C ASP A 201 -22.33 8.16 24.72
N SER A 202 -22.16 9.10 23.78
CA SER A 202 -23.21 10.03 23.37
C SER A 202 -24.42 9.32 22.76
N ASP A 203 -24.17 8.40 21.83
CA ASP A 203 -25.20 7.62 21.12
C ASP A 203 -26.00 6.74 22.10
N PHE A 204 -25.33 6.15 23.10
CA PHE A 204 -25.95 5.34 24.15
C PHE A 204 -26.86 6.19 25.05
N THR A 205 -26.38 7.37 25.45
CA THR A 205 -27.16 8.34 26.23
C THR A 205 -28.44 8.77 25.48
N ALA A 206 -28.33 9.00 24.17
CA ALA A 206 -29.47 9.34 23.32
C ALA A 206 -30.47 8.19 23.19
N CYS A 207 -30.00 6.95 22.95
CA CYS A 207 -30.85 5.77 22.88
C CYS A 207 -31.60 5.52 24.20
N TYR A 208 -30.91 5.68 25.34
CA TYR A 208 -31.52 5.53 26.65
C TYR A 208 -32.63 6.56 26.91
N ALA A 209 -32.44 7.81 26.48
CA ALA A 209 -33.48 8.83 26.59
C ALA A 209 -34.73 8.50 25.76
N LEU A 210 -34.55 7.89 24.57
CA LEU A 210 -35.63 7.47 23.68
C LEU A 210 -36.39 6.25 24.20
N ALA A 211 -35.69 5.31 24.84
CA ALA A 211 -36.27 4.04 25.30
C ALA A 211 -37.20 4.17 26.52
N LYS A 212 -37.37 5.37 27.09
CA LYS A 212 -38.38 5.68 28.13
C LYS A 212 -39.80 5.86 27.57
N GLN A 213 -39.99 5.77 26.27
CA GLN A 213 -41.27 5.96 25.58
C GLN A 213 -41.55 4.77 24.63
N PRO A 214 -42.82 4.47 24.29
CA PRO A 214 -43.13 3.47 23.27
C PRO A 214 -42.48 3.88 21.93
N LEU A 215 -41.65 2.97 21.40
CA LEU A 215 -40.74 3.25 20.30
C LEU A 215 -41.44 3.22 18.94
N THR A 216 -41.09 4.18 18.07
CA THR A 216 -41.49 4.18 16.66
C THR A 216 -40.48 3.38 15.79
N SER A 217 -40.85 3.08 14.54
CA SER A 217 -39.97 2.41 13.57
C SER A 217 -38.63 3.15 13.37
N ASP A 218 -38.66 4.48 13.39
CA ASP A 218 -37.48 5.33 13.18
C ASP A 218 -36.53 5.30 14.40
N GLN A 219 -37.11 5.26 15.60
CA GLN A 219 -36.33 5.12 16.85
C GLN A 219 -35.70 3.72 16.98
N THR A 220 -36.37 2.69 16.44
CA THR A 220 -35.80 1.33 16.36
C THR A 220 -34.58 1.29 15.44
N GLN A 221 -34.61 2.00 14.32
CA GLN A 221 -33.49 2.10 13.39
C GLN A 221 -32.27 2.86 13.98
N GLN A 222 -32.52 3.87 14.81
CA GLN A 222 -31.46 4.56 15.57
C GLN A 222 -30.79 3.62 16.57
N ILE A 223 -31.57 2.86 17.34
CA ILE A 223 -31.05 1.87 18.30
C ILE A 223 -30.21 0.79 17.59
N LEU A 224 -30.69 0.28 16.45
CA LEU A 224 -29.95 -0.70 15.64
C LEU A 224 -28.63 -0.14 15.10
N THR A 225 -28.61 1.12 14.67
CA THR A 225 -27.39 1.80 14.20
C THR A 225 -26.32 1.88 15.31
N VAL A 226 -26.73 2.21 16.53
CA VAL A 226 -25.83 2.28 17.69
C VAL A 226 -25.30 0.89 18.06
N TYR A 227 -26.16 -0.13 18.03
CA TYR A 227 -25.75 -1.51 18.26
C TYR A 227 -24.73 -2.02 17.22
N THR A 228 -24.94 -1.71 15.94
CA THR A 228 -24.02 -2.07 14.85
C THR A 228 -22.64 -1.47 15.05
N ARG A 229 -22.59 -0.18 15.45
CA ARG A 229 -21.35 0.53 15.73
C ARG A 229 -20.60 -0.10 16.91
N LEU A 230 -21.33 -0.44 17.99
CA LEU A 230 -20.78 -1.15 19.15
C LEU A 230 -20.17 -2.49 18.76
N HIS A 231 -20.89 -3.28 17.97
CA HIS A 231 -20.43 -4.59 17.54
C HIS A 231 -19.17 -4.49 16.66
N LYS A 232 -19.17 -3.61 15.66
CA LYS A 232 -18.01 -3.37 14.79
C LYS A 232 -16.78 -2.92 15.58
N LEU A 233 -16.96 -2.05 16.57
CA LEU A 233 -15.88 -1.59 17.44
C LEU A 233 -15.36 -2.70 18.35
N THR A 234 -16.24 -3.58 18.84
CA THR A 234 -15.86 -4.74 19.65
C THR A 234 -15.06 -5.75 18.84
N GLU A 235 -15.48 -6.07 17.62
CA GLU A 235 -14.73 -6.97 16.72
C GLU A 235 -13.38 -6.39 16.29
N THR A 236 -13.33 -5.09 16.00
CA THR A 236 -12.07 -4.39 15.71
C THR A 236 -11.15 -4.41 16.93
N ALA A 237 -11.70 -4.22 18.12
CA ALA A 237 -10.96 -4.24 19.38
C ALA A 237 -10.43 -5.63 19.75
N LYS A 238 -11.15 -6.72 19.49
CA LYS A 238 -10.69 -8.11 19.76
C LYS A 238 -9.33 -8.42 19.10
N LYS A 239 -8.99 -7.77 17.99
CA LYS A 239 -7.71 -7.94 17.29
C LYS A 239 -6.50 -7.37 18.04
N PHE A 240 -6.72 -6.48 19.01
CA PHE A 240 -5.67 -5.78 19.74
C PHE A 240 -5.76 -6.10 21.24
N ASN A 241 -4.98 -7.08 21.69
CA ASN A 241 -5.03 -7.59 23.07
C ASN A 241 -4.49 -6.57 24.11
N LYS A 242 -5.27 -5.53 24.45
CA LYS A 242 -4.91 -4.46 25.44
C LYS A 242 -5.93 -4.28 26.57
N PRO A 243 -5.54 -3.74 27.74
CA PRO A 243 -6.41 -3.60 28.92
C PRO A 243 -7.64 -2.69 28.73
N SER A 244 -7.55 -1.61 27.96
CA SER A 244 -8.69 -0.70 27.71
C SER A 244 -9.79 -1.36 26.85
N ILE A 245 -9.41 -2.36 26.06
CA ILE A 245 -10.31 -3.21 25.25
C ILE A 245 -11.00 -4.24 26.13
N LYS A 246 -10.40 -4.62 27.26
CA LYS A 246 -11.02 -5.47 28.26
C LYS A 246 -12.34 -4.89 28.77
N ASN A 247 -12.49 -3.57 28.87
CA ASN A 247 -13.75 -2.93 29.29
C ASN A 247 -14.85 -3.02 28.21
N LEU A 248 -14.48 -2.95 26.92
CA LEU A 248 -15.41 -3.15 25.79
C LEU A 248 -15.80 -4.63 25.65
N CYS A 249 -14.83 -5.54 25.78
CA CYS A 249 -15.09 -6.98 25.82
C CYS A 249 -15.89 -7.39 27.06
N ASN A 250 -15.68 -6.73 28.21
CA ASN A 250 -16.50 -6.93 29.41
C ASN A 250 -17.93 -6.46 29.18
N PHE A 251 -18.15 -5.37 28.42
CA PHE A 251 -19.48 -4.89 28.06
C PHE A 251 -20.20 -5.88 27.11
N ALA A 252 -19.49 -6.44 26.13
CA ALA A 252 -19.99 -7.55 25.31
C ALA A 252 -20.25 -8.83 26.14
N LYS A 253 -19.41 -9.13 27.14
CA LYS A 253 -19.66 -10.20 28.10
C LYS A 253 -20.89 -9.97 28.95
N VAL A 254 -21.18 -8.74 29.38
CA VAL A 254 -22.41 -8.42 30.13
C VAL A 254 -23.65 -8.57 29.24
N LEU A 255 -23.54 -8.30 27.93
CA LEU A 255 -24.56 -8.63 26.93
C LEU A 255 -24.80 -10.15 26.85
N GLU A 256 -23.76 -10.98 26.96
CA GLU A 256 -23.85 -12.45 26.87
C GLU A 256 -24.27 -13.11 28.20
N GLU A 257 -23.71 -12.71 29.36
CA GLU A 257 -23.76 -13.41 30.66
C GLU A 257 -24.98 -13.09 31.55
N THR A 258 -25.94 -12.27 31.10
CA THR A 258 -27.17 -12.00 31.87
C THR A 258 -28.25 -13.06 31.63
N GLU A 259 -28.12 -14.19 32.33
CA GLU A 259 -29.18 -15.23 32.48
C GLU A 259 -30.03 -15.07 33.74
N ASP A 260 -29.74 -14.10 34.62
CA ASP A 260 -30.43 -13.98 35.90
C ASP A 260 -31.56 -12.92 35.86
N ASP A 261 -32.80 -13.37 36.06
CA ASP A 261 -34.06 -12.60 36.07
C ASP A 261 -34.19 -11.66 37.29
N GLY A 262 -33.13 -10.93 37.64
CA GLY A 262 -33.15 -9.89 38.68
C GLY A 262 -33.86 -8.59 38.23
N PRO A 263 -34.29 -7.72 39.16
CA PRO A 263 -34.87 -6.41 38.82
C PRO A 263 -33.85 -5.51 38.08
N ILE A 264 -34.35 -4.60 37.25
CA ILE A 264 -33.53 -3.71 36.41
C ILE A 264 -32.84 -2.68 37.32
N GLU A 265 -31.54 -2.86 37.59
CA GLU A 265 -30.78 -2.00 38.50
C GLU A 265 -29.91 -0.95 37.78
N SER A 266 -29.76 -0.99 36.44
CA SER A 266 -28.93 0.00 35.71
C SER A 266 -29.39 0.36 34.28
N GLU A 267 -28.92 1.53 33.82
CA GLU A 267 -29.02 2.06 32.45
C GLU A 267 -28.49 1.11 31.37
N LYS A 268 -27.51 0.28 31.72
CA LYS A 268 -26.89 -0.70 30.82
C LYS A 268 -27.74 -1.97 30.67
N ASP A 269 -28.37 -2.43 31.73
CA ASP A 269 -29.14 -3.69 31.72
C ASP A 269 -30.45 -3.58 30.92
N PHE A 270 -31.05 -2.38 30.86
CA PHE A 270 -32.30 -2.16 30.13
C PHE A 270 -32.13 -2.30 28.61
N GLY A 271 -31.10 -1.68 28.03
CA GLY A 271 -30.82 -1.76 26.59
C GLY A 271 -30.50 -3.19 26.14
N ILE A 272 -29.75 -3.92 26.97
CA ILE A 272 -29.35 -5.33 26.74
C ILE A 272 -30.56 -6.26 26.75
N ARG A 273 -31.42 -6.14 27.77
CA ARG A 273 -32.63 -6.97 27.88
C ARG A 273 -33.68 -6.62 26.82
N TYR A 274 -33.86 -5.34 26.49
CA TYR A 274 -34.79 -4.91 25.45
C TYR A 274 -34.42 -5.47 24.06
N ILE A 275 -33.12 -5.53 23.76
CA ILE A 275 -32.58 -6.17 22.55
C ILE A 275 -32.89 -7.68 22.59
N LYS A 276 -32.49 -8.39 23.66
CA LYS A 276 -32.76 -9.84 23.79
C LYS A 276 -34.25 -10.21 23.75
N SER A 277 -35.13 -9.43 24.38
CA SER A 277 -36.55 -9.74 24.52
C SER A 277 -37.41 -9.40 23.29
N ASN A 278 -36.96 -8.46 22.45
CA ASN A 278 -37.70 -8.08 21.24
C ASN A 278 -37.18 -8.74 19.96
N PHE A 279 -35.96 -9.28 19.96
CA PHE A 279 -35.42 -10.10 18.87
C PHE A 279 -35.71 -11.58 19.12
N CYS A 280 -36.99 -11.93 19.30
CA CYS A 280 -37.43 -13.33 19.35
C CYS A 280 -37.06 -14.03 18.03
N ASN A 281 -36.31 -15.13 18.15
CA ASN A 281 -35.63 -15.86 17.08
C ASN A 281 -36.59 -16.32 15.95
N PRO A 282 -36.69 -15.60 14.81
CA PRO A 282 -37.53 -16.02 13.69
C PRO A 282 -36.80 -17.06 12.81
N PHE A 283 -35.49 -17.22 13.00
CA PHE A 283 -34.63 -18.12 12.24
C PHE A 283 -34.43 -19.41 13.05
N CYS A 284 -35.32 -20.38 12.86
CA CYS A 284 -35.20 -21.72 13.42
C CYS A 284 -35.35 -22.77 12.31
N GLY A 285 -34.54 -23.83 12.34
CA GLY A 285 -34.60 -24.96 11.40
C GLY A 285 -33.58 -24.92 10.26
N ASP A 286 -33.44 -26.09 9.61
CA ASP A 286 -32.39 -26.48 8.65
C ASP A 286 -32.57 -26.00 7.20
N SER A 287 -33.31 -24.91 6.94
CA SER A 287 -33.52 -24.46 5.56
C SER A 287 -33.67 -22.95 5.39
N GLU A 288 -33.09 -22.48 4.27
CA GLU A 288 -33.10 -21.15 3.64
C GLU A 288 -33.55 -19.96 4.50
N TRP A 289 -32.62 -19.07 4.81
CA TRP A 289 -32.90 -17.82 5.52
C TRP A 289 -33.11 -16.68 4.53
N LEU A 290 -34.27 -16.03 4.56
CA LEU A 290 -34.57 -14.83 3.78
C LEU A 290 -34.41 -13.57 4.64
N ILE A 291 -33.59 -12.64 4.17
CA ILE A 291 -33.26 -11.38 4.83
C ILE A 291 -33.65 -10.23 3.90
N GLU A 292 -34.70 -9.49 4.24
CA GLU A 292 -35.28 -8.42 3.43
C GLU A 292 -35.01 -7.02 3.97
N ASN A 293 -34.56 -6.91 5.22
CA ASN A 293 -34.27 -5.64 5.87
C ASN A 293 -33.12 -5.76 6.89
N ASP A 294 -32.62 -4.60 7.32
CA ASP A 294 -31.52 -4.52 8.29
C ASP A 294 -31.86 -5.24 9.60
N LEU A 295 -33.10 -5.13 10.09
CA LEU A 295 -33.54 -5.80 11.33
C LEU A 295 -33.41 -7.34 11.23
N GLN A 296 -33.87 -7.93 10.13
CA GLN A 296 -33.72 -9.36 9.86
C GLN A 296 -32.25 -9.75 9.69
N ALA A 297 -31.44 -8.89 9.05
CA ALA A 297 -30.00 -9.12 8.96
C ALA A 297 -29.37 -9.21 10.35
N PHE A 298 -29.68 -8.25 11.23
CA PHE A 298 -29.19 -8.23 12.62
C PHE A 298 -29.64 -9.45 13.40
N THR A 299 -30.89 -9.83 13.25
CA THR A 299 -31.46 -10.99 13.93
C THR A 299 -30.79 -12.28 13.47
N ALA A 300 -30.58 -12.46 12.15
CA ALA A 300 -29.87 -13.61 11.58
C ALA A 300 -28.42 -13.70 12.10
N TYR A 301 -27.71 -12.58 12.10
CA TYR A 301 -26.35 -12.50 12.62
C TYR A 301 -26.27 -12.90 14.09
N HIS A 302 -27.12 -12.30 14.93
CA HIS A 302 -27.15 -12.59 16.36
C HIS A 302 -27.54 -14.04 16.65
N THR A 303 -28.44 -14.61 15.85
CA THR A 303 -28.83 -16.03 15.94
C THR A 303 -27.62 -16.94 15.73
N LEU A 304 -26.83 -16.69 14.68
CA LEU A 304 -25.62 -17.45 14.38
C LEU A 304 -24.50 -17.25 15.41
N VAL A 305 -24.39 -16.06 16.01
CA VAL A 305 -23.41 -15.78 17.07
C VAL A 305 -23.74 -16.57 18.35
N ASN A 306 -25.02 -16.62 18.74
CA ASN A 306 -25.44 -17.29 19.97
C ASN A 306 -25.58 -18.81 19.82
N ASP A 307 -25.92 -19.28 18.63
CA ASP A 307 -25.98 -20.71 18.33
C ASP A 307 -25.18 -21.04 17.05
N PRO A 308 -23.85 -21.21 17.19
CA PRO A 308 -22.96 -21.52 16.06
C PRO A 308 -23.22 -22.90 15.43
N CYS A 309 -24.04 -23.75 16.07
CA CYS A 309 -24.43 -25.04 15.53
C CYS A 309 -25.51 -24.90 14.45
N LEU A 310 -26.24 -23.78 14.42
CA LEU A 310 -27.15 -23.44 13.33
C LEU A 310 -26.34 -23.18 12.06
N ARG A 311 -26.56 -24.01 11.04
CA ARG A 311 -25.93 -23.86 9.73
C ARG A 311 -27.00 -23.83 8.65
N PRO A 312 -27.53 -22.63 8.31
CA PRO A 312 -28.50 -22.53 7.24
C PRO A 312 -27.90 -23.07 5.94
N PHE A 313 -28.70 -23.79 5.17
CA PHE A 313 -28.29 -24.22 3.84
C PHE A 313 -27.96 -22.99 2.97
N GLU A 314 -28.88 -22.04 2.91
CA GLU A 314 -28.73 -20.80 2.16
C GLU A 314 -29.08 -19.61 3.04
N VAL A 315 -28.33 -18.51 2.87
CA VAL A 315 -28.73 -17.19 3.36
C VAL A 315 -28.94 -16.29 2.15
N MET A 316 -30.14 -15.77 2.01
CA MET A 316 -30.55 -14.90 0.91
C MET A 316 -30.84 -13.50 1.41
N PHE A 317 -30.06 -12.54 0.96
CA PHE A 317 -30.39 -11.12 1.10
C PHE A 317 -31.22 -10.68 -0.09
N ARG A 318 -32.39 -10.10 0.15
CA ARG A 318 -33.27 -9.62 -0.91
C ARG A 318 -33.79 -8.24 -0.57
N SER A 319 -33.23 -7.19 -1.16
CA SER A 319 -33.87 -5.88 -1.10
C SER A 319 -35.02 -5.83 -2.08
N ASN A 320 -36.12 -5.19 -1.73
CA ASN A 320 -37.14 -4.82 -2.70
C ASN A 320 -36.63 -3.66 -3.58
N GLY A 321 -37.15 -3.52 -4.80
CA GLY A 321 -36.65 -2.59 -5.81
C GLY A 321 -36.73 -1.08 -5.46
N ALA A 322 -37.10 -0.70 -4.23
CA ALA A 322 -37.20 0.67 -3.76
C ALA A 322 -35.96 1.07 -2.93
N PRO A 323 -35.38 2.28 -3.11
CA PRO A 323 -34.21 2.72 -2.35
C PRO A 323 -34.42 2.80 -0.83
N SER A 324 -35.64 3.09 -0.37
CA SER A 324 -36.00 3.13 1.05
C SER A 324 -35.93 1.77 1.75
N GLU A 325 -35.88 0.70 0.97
CA GLU A 325 -35.86 -0.69 1.44
C GLU A 325 -34.47 -1.33 1.19
N ALA A 326 -33.43 -0.50 1.00
CA ALA A 326 -32.06 -0.97 0.92
C ALA A 326 -31.60 -1.54 2.28
N ILE A 327 -30.86 -2.65 2.21
CA ILE A 327 -30.23 -3.29 3.37
C ILE A 327 -28.84 -2.64 3.53
N ASN A 328 -28.77 -1.58 4.33
CA ASN A 328 -27.59 -0.71 4.41
C ASN A 328 -26.45 -1.31 5.22
N ASN A 329 -26.77 -2.19 6.18
CA ASN A 329 -25.80 -2.64 7.18
C ASN A 329 -25.28 -4.07 6.95
N MET A 330 -25.56 -4.68 5.81
CA MET A 330 -25.17 -6.08 5.54
C MET A 330 -23.66 -6.31 5.46
N GLY A 331 -22.87 -5.32 4.99
CA GLY A 331 -21.49 -5.56 4.58
C GLY A 331 -20.57 -6.22 5.63
N PRO A 332 -20.53 -5.72 6.88
CA PRO A 332 -19.77 -6.35 7.96
C PRO A 332 -20.23 -7.78 8.32
N MET A 333 -21.46 -8.14 7.97
CA MET A 333 -22.10 -9.39 8.38
C MET A 333 -22.00 -10.47 7.31
N LEU A 334 -21.81 -10.08 6.05
CA LEU A 334 -21.70 -11.00 4.91
C LEU A 334 -20.61 -12.08 5.10
N PRO A 335 -19.37 -11.77 5.55
CA PRO A 335 -18.35 -12.80 5.74
C PRO A 335 -18.75 -13.85 6.77
N PHE A 336 -19.39 -13.42 7.85
CA PHE A 336 -19.83 -14.31 8.93
C PHE A 336 -21.00 -15.20 8.47
N MET A 337 -21.97 -14.63 7.74
CA MET A 337 -23.06 -15.42 7.18
C MET A 337 -22.58 -16.40 6.11
N ALA A 338 -21.61 -15.99 5.28
CA ALA A 338 -20.97 -16.90 4.34
C ALA A 338 -20.24 -18.03 5.08
N GLU A 339 -19.51 -17.74 6.16
CA GLU A 339 -18.84 -18.78 6.97
C GLU A 339 -19.84 -19.81 7.51
N ALA A 340 -20.95 -19.34 8.08
CA ALA A 340 -21.96 -20.17 8.72
C ALA A 340 -22.87 -20.95 7.75
N SER A 341 -23.10 -20.44 6.54
CA SER A 341 -23.99 -21.06 5.54
C SER A 341 -23.25 -21.97 4.56
N ARG A 342 -24.01 -22.77 3.80
CA ARG A 342 -23.45 -23.53 2.66
C ARG A 342 -23.37 -22.68 1.40
N CYS A 343 -24.35 -21.81 1.17
CA CYS A 343 -24.33 -20.81 0.11
C CYS A 343 -24.92 -19.48 0.56
N LEU A 344 -24.52 -18.43 -0.15
CA LEU A 344 -24.97 -17.06 0.03
C LEU A 344 -25.54 -16.52 -1.28
N SER A 345 -26.68 -15.83 -1.20
CA SER A 345 -27.38 -15.23 -2.31
C SER A 345 -27.67 -13.76 -2.02
N LEU A 346 -27.30 -12.87 -2.94
CA LEU A 346 -27.45 -11.43 -2.77
C LEU A 346 -28.28 -10.87 -3.92
N HIS A 347 -29.56 -10.61 -3.66
CA HIS A 347 -30.52 -10.03 -4.60
C HIS A 347 -30.76 -8.57 -4.21
N LEU A 348 -29.83 -7.70 -4.58
CA LEU A 348 -29.83 -6.26 -4.31
C LEU A 348 -30.65 -5.52 -5.37
N LEU A 349 -31.95 -5.85 -5.47
CA LEU A 349 -32.84 -5.33 -6.50
C LEU A 349 -32.98 -3.80 -6.51
N HIS A 350 -32.80 -3.14 -5.35
CA HIS A 350 -32.82 -1.68 -5.25
C HIS A 350 -31.73 -1.02 -6.11
N SER A 351 -30.50 -1.57 -6.08
CA SER A 351 -29.35 -1.08 -6.85
C SER A 351 -29.37 -1.64 -8.28
N PHE A 352 -29.79 -2.90 -8.44
CA PHE A 352 -29.88 -3.58 -9.74
C PHE A 352 -30.89 -2.89 -10.67
N TRP A 353 -32.06 -2.49 -10.16
CA TRP A 353 -33.09 -1.80 -10.95
C TRP A 353 -33.07 -0.27 -10.77
N GLN A 354 -32.03 0.31 -10.17
CA GLN A 354 -32.03 1.75 -9.96
C GLN A 354 -32.06 2.50 -11.30
N PRO A 355 -32.81 3.60 -11.46
CA PRO A 355 -32.76 4.38 -12.68
C PRO A 355 -31.40 5.06 -12.86
N CYS A 356 -30.73 4.84 -14.00
CA CYS A 356 -29.61 5.71 -14.42
C CYS A 356 -30.17 7.04 -14.92
N THR A 357 -30.34 8.02 -14.03
CA THR A 357 -30.63 9.40 -14.45
C THR A 357 -29.33 10.16 -14.71
N PRO A 358 -29.33 11.18 -15.60
CA PRO A 358 -28.14 11.99 -15.88
C PRO A 358 -27.53 12.66 -14.63
N ASN A 359 -28.34 12.82 -13.56
CA ASN A 359 -27.97 13.55 -12.36
C ASN A 359 -27.76 12.64 -11.13
N SER A 360 -27.90 11.32 -11.26
CA SER A 360 -27.71 10.37 -10.17
C SER A 360 -26.90 9.16 -10.63
N SER A 361 -25.72 8.96 -10.06
CA SER A 361 -25.05 7.66 -10.17
C SER A 361 -25.84 6.62 -9.38
N PRO A 362 -26.00 5.39 -9.90
CA PRO A 362 -26.61 4.31 -9.13
C PRO A 362 -25.78 4.01 -7.89
N SER A 363 -26.43 3.52 -6.84
CA SER A 363 -25.77 3.04 -5.63
C SER A 363 -24.90 1.86 -6.01
N ILE A 364 -23.59 2.03 -5.85
CA ILE A 364 -22.62 0.97 -6.12
C ILE A 364 -22.48 0.17 -4.83
N ASP A 365 -22.73 -1.13 -4.91
CA ASP A 365 -22.72 -2.06 -3.79
C ASP A 365 -21.31 -2.44 -3.31
N ASP A 366 -20.28 -1.83 -3.90
CA ASP A 366 -18.87 -2.12 -3.66
C ASP A 366 -18.49 -2.11 -2.18
N ALA A 367 -18.88 -1.05 -1.44
CA ALA A 367 -18.54 -0.92 -0.03
C ALA A 367 -19.18 -2.01 0.83
N SER A 368 -20.40 -2.44 0.46
CA SER A 368 -21.11 -3.51 1.16
C SER A 368 -20.54 -4.88 0.82
N LEU A 369 -20.07 -5.09 -0.41
CA LEU A 369 -19.52 -6.37 -0.87
C LEU A 369 -18.04 -6.56 -0.53
N GLU A 370 -17.29 -5.48 -0.39
CA GLU A 370 -15.84 -5.52 -0.18
C GLU A 370 -15.40 -6.45 0.96
N PRO A 371 -16.04 -6.45 2.15
CA PRO A 371 -15.70 -7.37 3.22
C PRO A 371 -15.82 -8.84 2.81
N LEU A 372 -16.88 -9.19 2.07
CA LEU A 372 -17.11 -10.56 1.58
C LEU A 372 -16.11 -10.93 0.48
N LEU A 373 -15.91 -10.05 -0.50
CA LEU A 373 -15.02 -10.29 -1.64
C LEU A 373 -13.54 -10.43 -1.24
N ASN A 374 -13.15 -9.83 -0.11
CA ASN A 374 -11.82 -9.97 0.45
C ASN A 374 -11.72 -11.13 1.48
N SER A 375 -12.84 -11.80 1.80
CA SER A 375 -12.88 -12.93 2.74
C SER A 375 -12.51 -14.26 2.07
N PRO A 376 -12.05 -15.26 2.84
CA PRO A 376 -11.78 -16.61 2.32
C PRO A 376 -13.06 -17.41 2.02
N HIS A 377 -14.24 -16.80 2.14
CA HIS A 377 -15.56 -17.43 1.90
C HIS A 377 -16.30 -16.82 0.71
N SER A 378 -15.63 -16.00 -0.09
CA SER A 378 -16.22 -15.36 -1.29
C SER A 378 -16.76 -16.37 -2.31
N GLU A 379 -16.21 -17.59 -2.35
CA GLU A 379 -16.62 -18.70 -3.21
C GLU A 379 -18.00 -19.27 -2.87
N LYS A 380 -18.51 -19.00 -1.67
CA LYS A 380 -19.86 -19.41 -1.25
C LYS A 380 -20.96 -18.52 -1.81
N LEU A 381 -20.61 -17.36 -2.39
CA LEU A 381 -21.56 -16.52 -3.12
C LEU A 381 -21.97 -17.26 -4.40
N ARG A 382 -23.24 -17.67 -4.48
CA ARG A 382 -23.78 -18.44 -5.61
C ARG A 382 -24.67 -17.60 -6.52
N HIS A 383 -25.40 -16.65 -5.96
CA HIS A 383 -26.30 -15.78 -6.71
C HIS A 383 -25.99 -14.33 -6.35
N PHE A 384 -25.80 -13.49 -7.35
CA PHE A 384 -25.59 -12.05 -7.16
C PHE A 384 -26.44 -11.30 -8.17
N LEU A 385 -27.29 -10.37 -7.74
CA LEU A 385 -27.96 -9.37 -8.58
C LEU A 385 -27.75 -8.01 -7.93
N GLY A 386 -27.08 -7.08 -8.61
CA GLY A 386 -26.77 -5.77 -8.04
C GLY A 386 -26.05 -4.83 -9.00
N CYS A 387 -25.52 -3.75 -8.45
CA CYS A 387 -24.75 -2.74 -9.18
C CYS A 387 -23.34 -2.62 -8.58
N VAL A 388 -22.32 -2.98 -9.35
CA VAL A 388 -20.92 -3.02 -8.87
C VAL A 388 -19.98 -2.30 -9.83
N SER A 389 -18.85 -1.82 -9.32
CA SER A 389 -17.81 -1.25 -10.18
C SER A 389 -17.05 -2.34 -10.95
N HIS A 390 -16.24 -1.89 -11.90
CA HIS A 390 -15.29 -2.74 -12.62
C HIS A 390 -14.37 -3.52 -11.66
N GLY A 391 -13.87 -2.88 -10.60
CA GLY A 391 -12.94 -3.50 -9.65
C GLY A 391 -13.59 -4.66 -8.88
N SER A 392 -14.81 -4.48 -8.40
CA SER A 392 -15.58 -5.52 -7.70
C SER A 392 -16.00 -6.66 -8.62
N LEU A 393 -16.34 -6.36 -9.88
CA LEU A 393 -16.68 -7.39 -10.86
C LEU A 393 -15.51 -8.34 -11.13
N VAL A 394 -14.27 -7.83 -11.19
CA VAL A 394 -13.06 -8.66 -11.32
C VAL A 394 -12.90 -9.59 -10.10
N LYS A 395 -13.24 -9.12 -8.90
CA LYS A 395 -13.17 -9.95 -7.67
C LYS A 395 -14.27 -11.01 -7.65
N LEU A 396 -15.49 -10.68 -8.10
CA LEU A 396 -16.62 -11.60 -8.23
C LEU A 396 -16.32 -12.80 -9.14
N LYS A 397 -15.40 -12.67 -10.10
CA LYS A 397 -14.94 -13.78 -10.96
C LYS A 397 -14.41 -14.98 -10.15
N ARG A 398 -13.91 -14.76 -8.93
CA ARG A 398 -13.43 -15.85 -8.07
C ARG A 398 -14.56 -16.67 -7.46
N ALA A 399 -15.78 -16.12 -7.41
CA ALA A 399 -16.96 -16.84 -6.97
C ALA A 399 -17.52 -17.67 -8.12
N GLU A 400 -17.78 -18.96 -7.88
CA GLU A 400 -18.45 -19.86 -8.82
C GLU A 400 -19.95 -19.55 -8.88
N LEU A 401 -20.28 -18.35 -9.35
CA LEU A 401 -21.64 -17.82 -9.40
C LEU A 401 -22.48 -18.66 -10.35
N TYR A 402 -23.59 -19.19 -9.87
CA TYR A 402 -24.62 -19.82 -10.68
C TYR A 402 -25.47 -18.76 -11.41
N THR A 403 -25.86 -17.70 -10.67
CA THR A 403 -26.60 -16.56 -11.23
C THR A 403 -25.80 -15.28 -11.06
N LEU A 404 -25.66 -14.52 -12.14
CA LEU A 404 -25.03 -13.21 -12.13
C LEU A 404 -25.93 -12.15 -12.77
N GLY A 405 -26.36 -11.17 -11.99
CA GLY A 405 -27.13 -10.01 -12.41
C GLY A 405 -26.33 -8.73 -12.24
N LEU A 406 -26.12 -8.03 -13.35
CA LEU A 406 -25.35 -6.79 -13.38
C LEU A 406 -26.15 -5.64 -13.99
N HIS A 407 -26.09 -4.48 -13.33
CA HIS A 407 -26.56 -3.23 -13.90
C HIS A 407 -25.48 -2.61 -14.80
N ILE A 408 -25.77 -2.49 -16.10
CA ILE A 408 -24.86 -1.93 -17.10
C ILE A 408 -24.87 -0.41 -17.01
N LEU A 409 -23.79 0.15 -16.46
CA LEU A 409 -23.64 1.60 -16.26
C LEU A 409 -23.11 2.33 -17.48
N SER A 410 -22.32 1.65 -18.32
CA SER A 410 -21.66 2.25 -19.47
C SER A 410 -21.29 1.22 -20.53
N PRO A 411 -21.06 1.64 -21.78
CA PRO A 411 -20.46 0.81 -22.83
C PRO A 411 -19.18 0.06 -22.43
N ALA A 412 -18.28 0.71 -21.71
CA ALA A 412 -17.01 0.11 -21.28
C ALA A 412 -17.23 -1.07 -20.31
N PHE A 413 -18.35 -1.04 -19.58
CA PHE A 413 -18.74 -2.12 -18.68
C PHE A 413 -19.06 -3.41 -19.45
N VAL A 414 -19.64 -3.31 -20.65
CA VAL A 414 -19.94 -4.49 -21.49
C VAL A 414 -18.65 -5.16 -21.98
N ALA A 415 -17.62 -4.39 -22.34
CA ALA A 415 -16.32 -4.96 -22.71
C ALA A 415 -15.68 -5.73 -21.54
N THR A 416 -15.90 -5.26 -20.32
CA THR A 416 -15.46 -5.94 -19.09
C THR A 416 -16.21 -7.26 -18.88
N ILE A 417 -17.54 -7.22 -19.01
CA ILE A 417 -18.41 -8.40 -18.93
C ILE A 417 -17.91 -9.47 -19.92
N ASN A 418 -17.67 -9.08 -21.17
CA ASN A 418 -17.20 -9.99 -22.21
C ASN A 418 -15.82 -10.61 -21.93
N SER A 419 -14.93 -9.90 -21.23
CA SER A 419 -13.58 -10.40 -20.92
C SER A 419 -13.52 -11.23 -19.64
N LEU A 420 -14.44 -11.00 -18.71
CA LEU A 420 -14.42 -11.64 -17.40
C LEU A 420 -15.28 -12.90 -17.34
N LEU A 421 -16.41 -12.92 -18.03
CA LEU A 421 -17.36 -14.01 -17.95
C LEU A 421 -16.93 -15.18 -18.82
N TYR A 422 -16.32 -16.18 -18.17
CA TYR A 422 -16.30 -17.55 -18.65
C TYR A 422 -17.67 -18.20 -18.41
N PRO A 423 -18.02 -19.28 -19.12
CA PRO A 423 -19.33 -19.95 -19.08
C PRO A 423 -19.65 -20.68 -17.76
N THR A 424 -19.12 -20.24 -16.62
CA THR A 424 -19.33 -20.89 -15.33
C THR A 424 -20.68 -20.56 -14.70
N SER A 425 -21.29 -19.42 -15.06
CA SER A 425 -22.65 -19.07 -14.61
C SER A 425 -23.69 -19.71 -15.52
N ALA A 426 -24.70 -20.35 -14.93
CA ALA A 426 -25.80 -20.94 -15.67
C ALA A 426 -26.80 -19.87 -16.15
N VAL A 427 -26.92 -18.76 -15.41
CA VAL A 427 -27.90 -17.71 -15.70
C VAL A 427 -27.27 -16.33 -15.53
N VAL A 428 -27.48 -15.45 -16.51
CA VAL A 428 -26.96 -14.07 -16.51
C VAL A 428 -28.10 -13.09 -16.73
N HIS A 429 -28.19 -12.07 -15.87
CA HIS A 429 -29.16 -11.00 -15.94
C HIS A 429 -28.44 -9.68 -16.24
N PHE A 430 -28.89 -8.93 -17.23
CA PHE A 430 -28.37 -7.60 -17.53
C PHE A 430 -29.47 -6.57 -17.32
N CYS A 431 -29.30 -5.68 -16.36
CA CYS A 431 -30.15 -4.50 -16.24
C CYS A 431 -29.56 -3.35 -17.04
N ILE A 432 -30.36 -2.71 -17.90
CA ILE A 432 -29.94 -1.53 -18.66
C ILE A 432 -30.89 -0.37 -18.37
N GLY A 433 -30.36 0.68 -17.76
CA GLY A 433 -31.11 1.91 -17.51
C GLY A 433 -31.30 2.74 -18.79
N ARG A 434 -32.39 3.53 -18.82
CA ARG A 434 -32.78 4.42 -19.93
C ARG A 434 -31.68 5.40 -20.40
N GLY A 435 -30.75 5.76 -19.50
CA GLY A 435 -29.65 6.68 -19.80
C GLY A 435 -28.60 6.12 -20.77
N VAL A 436 -28.61 4.81 -21.06
CA VAL A 436 -27.60 4.16 -21.91
C VAL A 436 -27.96 4.32 -23.40
N ARG A 437 -27.04 4.91 -24.18
CA ARG A 437 -27.22 5.12 -25.62
C ARG A 437 -26.92 3.84 -26.41
N GLN A 438 -27.90 3.34 -27.15
CA GLN A 438 -27.80 2.11 -27.95
C GLN A 438 -26.62 2.06 -28.92
N GLN A 439 -26.23 3.20 -29.53
CA GLN A 439 -25.16 3.29 -30.54
C GLN A 439 -23.76 3.02 -29.97
N GLN A 440 -23.62 3.05 -28.65
CA GLN A 440 -22.33 2.89 -27.99
C GLN A 440 -22.18 1.51 -27.35
N LEU A 441 -23.24 0.70 -27.26
CA LEU A 441 -23.18 -0.62 -26.64
C LEU A 441 -22.50 -1.62 -27.58
N PRO A 442 -21.35 -2.22 -27.19
CA PRO A 442 -20.80 -3.32 -27.95
C PRO A 442 -21.67 -4.58 -27.76
N PRO A 443 -21.63 -5.54 -28.69
CA PRO A 443 -22.33 -6.80 -28.54
C PRO A 443 -21.76 -7.63 -27.39
N LEU A 444 -22.61 -8.41 -26.73
CA LEU A 444 -22.14 -9.40 -25.76
C LEU A 444 -21.41 -10.54 -26.49
N ALA A 445 -20.42 -11.12 -25.82
CA ALA A 445 -19.63 -12.22 -26.37
C ALA A 445 -20.51 -13.44 -26.67
N THR A 446 -20.24 -14.12 -27.79
CA THR A 446 -20.97 -15.33 -28.20
C THR A 446 -20.96 -16.44 -27.15
N SER A 447 -19.85 -16.55 -26.40
CA SER A 447 -19.68 -17.53 -25.32
C SER A 447 -20.76 -17.47 -24.25
N LEU A 448 -21.27 -16.27 -23.94
CA LEU A 448 -22.32 -16.06 -22.95
C LEU A 448 -23.64 -16.73 -23.35
N TYR A 449 -23.94 -16.77 -24.65
CA TYR A 449 -25.18 -17.33 -25.17
C TYR A 449 -25.14 -18.84 -25.38
N THR A 450 -23.93 -19.42 -25.43
CA THR A 450 -23.77 -20.86 -25.67
C THR A 450 -23.86 -21.69 -24.40
N CYS A 451 -23.76 -21.07 -23.23
CA CYS A 451 -23.64 -21.78 -21.95
C CYS A 451 -24.58 -21.27 -20.86
N SER A 452 -25.24 -20.12 -21.06
CA SER A 452 -26.00 -19.47 -20.01
C SER A 452 -27.33 -18.94 -20.54
N ALA A 453 -28.39 -19.02 -19.73
CA ALA A 453 -29.61 -18.29 -19.99
C ALA A 453 -29.38 -16.79 -19.78
N CYS A 454 -29.76 -15.97 -20.74
CA CYS A 454 -29.53 -14.53 -20.76
C CYS A 454 -30.86 -13.77 -20.66
N HIS A 455 -31.04 -13.05 -19.55
CA HIS A 455 -32.22 -12.25 -19.25
C HIS A 455 -31.91 -10.76 -19.31
N LEU A 456 -32.64 -9.99 -20.10
CA LEU A 456 -32.47 -8.54 -20.20
C LEU A 456 -33.53 -7.82 -19.37
N HIS A 457 -33.12 -6.97 -18.45
CA HIS A 457 -33.98 -6.19 -17.56
C HIS A 457 -33.95 -4.72 -17.97
N LEU A 458 -35.12 -4.16 -18.30
CA LEU A 458 -35.27 -2.77 -18.72
C LEU A 458 -36.30 -2.09 -17.80
N PRO A 459 -35.85 -1.50 -16.68
CA PRO A 459 -36.74 -0.84 -15.74
C PRO A 459 -37.36 0.44 -16.31
N ASP A 460 -38.56 0.77 -15.82
CA ASP A 460 -39.22 2.06 -16.02
C ASP A 460 -39.47 2.44 -17.50
N VAL A 461 -39.62 1.43 -18.36
CA VAL A 461 -39.92 1.61 -19.79
C VAL A 461 -41.32 2.20 -19.99
N ALA A 462 -41.42 3.27 -20.78
CA ALA A 462 -42.69 3.86 -21.20
C ALA A 462 -42.93 3.70 -22.72
N ASP A 463 -44.10 4.08 -23.21
CA ASP A 463 -44.50 3.92 -24.62
C ASP A 463 -43.52 4.53 -25.63
N GLY A 464 -42.91 5.67 -25.27
CA GLY A 464 -41.93 6.36 -26.10
C GLY A 464 -40.60 5.61 -26.23
N ASP A 465 -40.33 4.65 -25.35
CA ASP A 465 -39.05 3.96 -25.24
C ASP A 465 -39.00 2.64 -26.03
N VAL A 466 -40.10 2.21 -26.66
CA VAL A 466 -40.15 0.94 -27.40
C VAL A 466 -39.04 0.83 -28.48
N ALA A 467 -38.78 1.92 -29.19
CA ALA A 467 -37.71 1.95 -30.19
C ALA A 467 -36.32 1.82 -29.55
N TRP A 468 -36.11 2.46 -28.39
CA TRP A 468 -34.88 2.36 -27.61
C TRP A 468 -34.68 0.94 -27.07
N VAL A 469 -35.73 0.30 -26.52
CA VAL A 469 -35.70 -1.10 -26.08
C VAL A 469 -35.20 -2.00 -27.21
N CYS A 470 -35.83 -1.89 -28.39
CA CYS A 470 -35.45 -2.70 -29.54
C CYS A 470 -33.99 -2.48 -29.96
N GLY A 471 -33.53 -1.23 -29.99
CA GLY A 471 -32.16 -0.91 -30.35
C GLY A 471 -31.13 -1.39 -29.32
N VAL A 472 -31.43 -1.33 -28.02
CA VAL A 472 -30.57 -1.90 -26.97
C VAL A 472 -30.44 -3.41 -27.12
N VAL A 473 -31.56 -4.11 -27.29
CA VAL A 473 -31.54 -5.58 -27.46
C VAL A 473 -30.78 -5.97 -28.73
N GLN A 474 -30.96 -5.24 -29.84
CA GLN A 474 -30.22 -5.49 -31.08
C GLN A 474 -28.71 -5.19 -30.96
N ALA A 475 -28.35 -4.16 -30.18
CA ALA A 475 -26.93 -3.82 -29.97
C ALA A 475 -26.22 -4.89 -29.14
N LEU A 476 -26.86 -5.37 -28.07
CA LEU A 476 -26.30 -6.42 -27.20
C LEU A 476 -26.36 -7.80 -27.87
N ILE A 477 -27.42 -8.08 -28.63
CA ILE A 477 -27.69 -9.35 -29.33
C ILE A 477 -27.86 -9.12 -30.84
N PRO A 478 -26.75 -8.94 -31.59
CA PRO A 478 -26.79 -8.77 -33.03
C PRO A 478 -27.46 -9.93 -33.78
N HIS A 479 -28.19 -9.60 -34.85
CA HIS A 479 -28.88 -10.58 -35.70
C HIS A 479 -27.96 -11.60 -36.37
N SER A 480 -26.66 -11.34 -36.47
CA SER A 480 -25.67 -12.30 -36.97
C SER A 480 -25.56 -13.55 -36.11
N TYR A 481 -26.08 -13.52 -34.88
CA TYR A 481 -26.20 -14.68 -34.01
C TYR A 481 -27.53 -15.41 -34.25
N HIS A 482 -27.74 -15.91 -35.47
CA HIS A 482 -29.02 -16.49 -35.93
C HIS A 482 -29.62 -17.62 -35.06
N HIS A 483 -28.86 -18.17 -34.10
CA HIS A 483 -29.30 -19.19 -33.15
C HIS A 483 -29.44 -18.69 -31.70
N HIS A 484 -29.11 -17.43 -31.42
CA HIS A 484 -29.10 -16.87 -30.06
C HIS A 484 -30.10 -15.70 -29.99
N ARG A 485 -31.11 -15.84 -29.13
CA ARG A 485 -32.04 -14.78 -28.73
C ARG A 485 -31.83 -14.52 -27.24
N ALA A 486 -32.28 -13.38 -26.72
CA ALA A 486 -32.46 -13.28 -25.28
C ALA A 486 -33.46 -14.35 -24.83
N ASP A 487 -33.17 -15.06 -23.75
CA ASP A 487 -34.08 -16.05 -23.20
C ASP A 487 -35.34 -15.37 -22.71
N SER A 488 -35.22 -14.22 -22.03
CA SER A 488 -36.36 -13.36 -21.74
C SER A 488 -36.03 -11.87 -21.69
N LEU A 489 -37.06 -11.07 -21.96
CA LEU A 489 -37.07 -9.62 -21.79
C LEU A 489 -37.95 -9.24 -20.61
N CYS A 490 -37.33 -8.80 -19.52
CA CYS A 490 -37.98 -8.40 -18.27
C CYS A 490 -38.15 -6.87 -18.21
N LEU A 491 -39.37 -6.42 -17.94
CA LEU A 491 -39.74 -5.00 -17.85
C LEU A 491 -40.23 -4.67 -16.43
N PRO A 492 -39.33 -4.55 -15.45
CA PRO A 492 -39.69 -4.17 -14.08
C PRO A 492 -40.22 -2.74 -14.03
N ARG A 493 -41.27 -2.51 -13.22
CA ARG A 493 -41.92 -1.19 -13.04
C ARG A 493 -42.28 -0.48 -14.35
N CYS A 494 -42.64 -1.23 -15.39
CA CYS A 494 -42.91 -0.65 -16.70
C CYS A 494 -44.17 0.22 -16.67
N GLN A 495 -44.15 1.32 -17.42
CA GLN A 495 -45.25 2.28 -17.57
C GLN A 495 -45.88 2.19 -18.96
N LEU A 496 -45.75 1.03 -19.61
CA LEU A 496 -46.27 0.79 -20.95
C LEU A 496 -47.79 0.71 -20.94
N THR A 497 -48.43 1.59 -21.68
CA THR A 497 -49.87 1.45 -21.96
C THR A 497 -50.10 0.22 -22.84
N MET A 498 -51.37 -0.20 -22.98
CA MET A 498 -51.75 -1.29 -23.89
C MET A 498 -51.26 -1.08 -25.34
N PRO A 499 -51.42 0.12 -25.95
CA PRO A 499 -50.77 0.45 -27.22
C PRO A 499 -49.24 0.27 -27.22
N GLY A 500 -48.55 0.73 -26.17
CA GLY A 500 -47.10 0.57 -26.03
C GLY A 500 -46.67 -0.88 -25.97
N LEU A 501 -47.32 -1.69 -25.13
CA LEU A 501 -47.05 -3.11 -24.99
C LEU A 501 -47.33 -3.89 -26.29
N ARG A 502 -48.43 -3.58 -27.00
CA ARG A 502 -48.69 -4.16 -28.33
C ARG A 502 -47.59 -3.83 -29.32
N ARG A 503 -47.14 -2.57 -29.34
CA ARG A 503 -46.05 -2.13 -30.21
C ARG A 503 -44.76 -2.86 -29.88
N LEU A 504 -44.43 -2.99 -28.59
CA LEU A 504 -43.26 -3.72 -28.13
C LEU A 504 -43.30 -5.19 -28.57
N LEU A 505 -44.41 -5.89 -28.36
CA LEU A 505 -44.57 -7.29 -28.78
C LEU A 505 -44.46 -7.44 -30.30
N ALA A 506 -45.08 -6.55 -31.07
CA ALA A 506 -44.98 -6.56 -32.53
C ALA A 506 -43.53 -6.38 -33.01
N GLU A 507 -42.79 -5.42 -32.43
CA GLU A 507 -41.39 -5.20 -32.76
C GLU A 507 -40.48 -6.34 -32.30
N THR A 508 -40.74 -6.90 -31.11
CA THR A 508 -40.03 -8.06 -30.56
C THR A 508 -40.17 -9.27 -31.48
N ALA A 509 -41.39 -9.52 -32.00
CA ALA A 509 -41.65 -10.59 -32.95
C ALA A 509 -40.99 -10.31 -34.31
N ARG A 510 -41.14 -9.09 -34.84
CA ARG A 510 -40.57 -8.66 -36.13
C ARG A 510 -39.04 -8.81 -36.16
N LEU A 511 -38.40 -8.40 -35.07
CA LEU A 511 -36.95 -8.44 -34.90
C LEU A 511 -36.43 -9.75 -34.31
N LYS A 512 -37.33 -10.69 -33.97
CA LYS A 512 -37.01 -11.98 -33.36
C LYS A 512 -36.13 -11.84 -32.11
N LEU A 513 -36.40 -10.85 -31.26
CA LEU A 513 -35.53 -10.49 -30.13
C LEU A 513 -35.55 -11.55 -29.02
N THR A 514 -36.73 -12.06 -28.68
CA THR A 514 -36.94 -13.09 -27.65
C THR A 514 -38.27 -13.82 -27.91
N ALA A 515 -38.45 -14.97 -27.29
CA ALA A 515 -39.71 -15.70 -27.24
C ALA A 515 -40.46 -15.49 -25.91
N ASP A 516 -39.88 -14.79 -24.93
CA ASP A 516 -40.48 -14.58 -23.62
C ASP A 516 -40.34 -13.12 -23.16
N VAL A 517 -41.45 -12.52 -22.76
CA VAL A 517 -41.52 -11.15 -22.25
C VAL A 517 -42.20 -11.17 -20.89
N CYS A 518 -41.49 -10.71 -19.87
CA CYS A 518 -41.98 -10.64 -18.49
C CYS A 518 -42.23 -9.18 -18.11
N CYS A 519 -43.47 -8.80 -17.82
CA CYS A 519 -43.83 -7.42 -17.49
C CYS A 519 -44.30 -7.32 -16.03
N GLN A 520 -43.65 -6.50 -15.21
CA GLN A 520 -44.25 -6.05 -13.96
C GLN A 520 -45.05 -4.79 -14.24
N HIS A 521 -46.37 -4.94 -14.30
CA HIS A 521 -47.28 -3.84 -14.60
C HIS A 521 -48.43 -3.80 -13.58
N ASP A 522 -48.28 -2.96 -12.57
CA ASP A 522 -49.21 -2.89 -11.45
C ASP A 522 -50.58 -2.31 -11.85
N SER A 523 -50.61 -1.43 -12.85
CA SER A 523 -51.83 -0.69 -13.25
C SER A 523 -52.68 -1.37 -14.34
N LEU A 524 -52.28 -2.55 -14.82
CA LEU A 524 -53.03 -3.25 -15.88
C LEU A 524 -54.15 -4.05 -15.25
N LEU A 525 -55.38 -3.56 -15.41
CA LEU A 525 -56.59 -4.26 -15.01
C LEU A 525 -56.58 -5.70 -15.55
N LEU A 526 -57.00 -6.65 -14.72
CA LEU A 526 -57.07 -8.07 -15.06
C LEU A 526 -57.79 -8.31 -16.40
N ALA A 527 -58.83 -7.52 -16.68
CA ALA A 527 -59.62 -7.55 -17.91
C ALA A 527 -58.81 -7.27 -19.19
N HIS A 528 -57.70 -6.53 -19.10
CA HIS A 528 -56.84 -6.21 -20.23
C HIS A 528 -55.69 -7.20 -20.43
N ARG A 529 -55.37 -8.04 -19.42
CA ARG A 529 -54.29 -9.03 -19.49
C ARG A 529 -54.58 -10.15 -20.50
N ASN A 530 -55.78 -10.72 -20.48
CA ASN A 530 -56.13 -11.84 -21.37
C ASN A 530 -56.08 -11.47 -22.87
N PRO A 531 -56.62 -10.31 -23.32
CA PRO A 531 -56.51 -9.90 -24.71
C PRO A 531 -55.07 -9.70 -25.20
N ILE A 532 -54.17 -9.20 -24.34
CA ILE A 532 -52.77 -8.98 -24.73
C ILE A 532 -51.96 -10.26 -24.71
N ILE A 533 -52.22 -11.19 -23.78
CA ILE A 533 -51.62 -12.53 -23.78
C ILE A 533 -51.97 -13.25 -25.09
N LYS A 534 -53.25 -13.28 -25.47
CA LYS A 534 -53.67 -13.86 -26.76
C LYS A 534 -53.00 -13.20 -27.96
N TYR A 535 -52.75 -11.90 -27.89
CA TYR A 535 -52.02 -11.19 -28.93
C TYR A 535 -50.54 -11.60 -28.97
N ALA A 536 -49.87 -11.72 -27.82
CA ALA A 536 -48.51 -12.23 -27.71
C ALA A 536 -48.41 -13.67 -28.25
N ASP A 537 -49.35 -14.55 -27.88
CA ASP A 537 -49.43 -15.93 -28.36
C ASP A 537 -49.53 -15.97 -29.89
N SER A 538 -50.33 -15.08 -30.49
CA SER A 538 -50.45 -14.98 -31.96
C SER A 538 -49.15 -14.58 -32.66
N LEU A 539 -48.21 -13.99 -31.92
CA LEU A 539 -46.87 -13.62 -32.36
C LEU A 539 -45.81 -14.66 -31.97
N SER A 540 -46.21 -15.79 -31.38
CA SER A 540 -45.31 -16.80 -30.79
C SER A 540 -44.39 -16.23 -29.71
N ILE A 541 -44.93 -15.32 -28.88
CA ILE A 541 -44.26 -14.74 -27.72
C ILE A 541 -45.05 -15.14 -26.47
N THR A 542 -44.36 -15.72 -25.50
CA THR A 542 -44.89 -15.93 -24.15
C THR A 542 -44.87 -14.58 -23.42
N LEU A 543 -46.01 -14.16 -22.88
CA LEU A 543 -46.12 -12.94 -22.08
C LEU A 543 -46.55 -13.28 -20.66
N SER A 544 -45.71 -12.96 -19.68
CA SER A 544 -46.00 -13.14 -18.26
C SER A 544 -46.10 -11.80 -17.53
N PHE A 545 -46.91 -11.76 -16.46
CA PHE A 545 -47.13 -10.55 -15.63
C PHE A 545 -46.46 -10.63 -14.25
N SER A 546 -45.60 -11.62 -14.05
CA SER A 546 -44.83 -11.80 -12.82
C SER A 546 -43.36 -11.91 -13.19
N ILE A 547 -42.54 -11.03 -12.63
CA ILE A 547 -41.10 -11.19 -12.72
C ILE A 547 -40.72 -12.16 -11.59
N GLN A 548 -40.60 -13.44 -11.93
CA GLN A 548 -39.95 -14.41 -11.06
C GLN A 548 -38.44 -14.22 -11.27
N LEU A 549 -37.75 -13.76 -10.23
CA LEU A 549 -36.29 -13.66 -10.15
C LEU A 549 -35.74 -14.81 -9.33
#